data_AF-A0A6V7WJE7-F1
#
_entry.id   AF-A0A6V7WJE7-F1
#
_cell.length_a   1.000
_cell.length_b   1.000
_cell.length_c   1.000
_cell.angle_alpha   90.00
_cell.angle_beta   90.00
_cell.angle_gamma   90.00
#
_symmetry.space_group_name_H-M   'P 1'
#
loop_
_entity.id
_entity.type
_entity.pdbx_description
1 polymer ?
#
loop_
_entity_poly.entity_id
_entity_poly.type
_entity_poly.pdbx_seq_one_letter_code
_entity_poly.pdbx_strand_id
1 'polypeptide(L)'
;MSLKCIVMDMKAKSVQDLLLYLMMIKQSFCHFGTNSFTQLLLESSEIACKSQTEVNIGGKVATYFTEIYEQLKAEGIITCVINLIKIYTDYKLWITGHSLGGALASLAAAEIASSGLINAQNIKLLTLGQPRTGNWVWAAAMDQILPYYNYRVVNHRDVIVHLPMRFFEGYHHYNTEIWYNNGMDGNEDGEEDTFIVCNDMDEDDDNCSNSLWQ
;
A
#
# COMPACT_ATOMS: atom_id res chain seq x y z
N MET A 1 -5.92 6.87 19.42
CA MET A 1 -5.74 7.18 17.98
C MET A 1 -7.04 7.81 17.51
N SER A 2 -7.03 8.79 16.61
CA SER A 2 -8.27 9.28 15.98
C SER A 2 -8.09 9.08 14.49
N LEU A 3 -8.50 7.92 13.98
CA LEU A 3 -8.70 7.80 12.53
C LEU A 3 -10.06 8.43 12.22
N LYS A 4 -10.04 9.44 11.36
CA LYS A 4 -11.27 9.88 10.71
C LYS A 4 -11.43 9.01 9.47
N CYS A 5 -12.55 8.32 9.39
CA CYS A 5 -13.03 7.74 8.14
C CYS A 5 -13.27 8.92 7.18
N ILE A 6 -12.29 9.27 6.37
CA ILE A 6 -12.48 10.20 5.28
C ILE A 6 -12.86 9.36 4.06
N VAL A 7 -14.07 8.81 4.08
CA VAL A 7 -14.66 8.36 2.82
C VAL A 7 -15.17 9.61 2.13
N MET A 8 -14.40 10.10 1.17
CA MET A 8 -14.83 11.22 0.33
C MET A 8 -15.74 10.64 -0.76
N ASP A 9 -17.01 11.04 -0.76
CA ASP A 9 -17.84 10.99 -1.97
C ASP A 9 -17.24 12.01 -2.95
N MET A 10 -16.32 11.54 -3.79
CA MET A 10 -15.72 12.39 -4.82
C MET A 10 -16.71 12.56 -5.96
N LYS A 11 -17.71 13.43 -5.78
CA LYS A 11 -18.54 13.94 -6.89
C LYS A 11 -17.75 14.94 -7.73
N ALA A 12 -16.70 14.47 -8.41
CA ALA A 12 -16.11 15.19 -9.52
C ALA A 12 -16.96 14.91 -10.76
N LYS A 13 -17.42 15.98 -11.42
CA LYS A 13 -18.30 15.97 -12.59
C LYS A 13 -17.95 14.81 -13.54
N SER A 14 -18.86 13.84 -13.65
CA SER A 14 -18.86 12.64 -14.54
C SER A 14 -18.23 11.32 -14.06
N VAL A 15 -17.70 11.20 -12.83
CA VAL A 15 -17.12 9.92 -12.34
C VAL A 15 -17.81 9.45 -11.05
N GLN A 16 -18.24 8.17 -11.01
CA GLN A 16 -18.93 7.52 -9.90
C GLN A 16 -17.94 6.70 -9.06
N ASP A 17 -17.22 7.36 -8.16
CA ASP A 17 -16.12 6.74 -7.39
C ASP A 17 -16.29 6.93 -5.86
N LEU A 18 -15.96 5.90 -5.09
CA LEU A 18 -15.78 5.95 -3.63
C LEU A 18 -14.29 5.93 -3.31
N LEU A 19 -13.81 6.87 -2.50
CA LEU A 19 -12.41 6.91 -2.07
C LEU A 19 -12.28 6.54 -0.59
N LEU A 20 -11.61 5.43 -0.30
CA LEU A 20 -11.09 5.09 1.02
C LEU A 20 -9.63 5.53 1.10
N TYR A 21 -9.37 6.61 1.86
CA TYR A 21 -8.02 7.06 2.13
C TYR A 21 -7.59 6.69 3.56
N LEU A 22 -6.57 5.85 3.67
CA LEU A 22 -5.94 5.48 4.93
C LEU A 22 -4.64 6.28 5.10
N MET A 23 -4.75 7.39 5.82
CA MET A 23 -3.59 8.17 6.26
C MET A 23 -3.43 8.04 7.76
N MET A 24 -2.29 7.49 8.18
CA MET A 24 -1.90 7.51 9.59
C MET A 24 -1.17 8.82 9.90
N ILE A 25 -1.89 9.80 10.46
CA ILE A 25 -1.35 11.14 10.81
C ILE A 25 -0.50 11.12 12.10
N LYS A 26 -0.39 9.99 12.79
CA LYS A 26 0.50 9.86 13.96
C LYS A 26 1.25 8.55 13.93
N GLN A 27 2.36 8.55 13.21
CA GLN A 27 3.49 7.71 13.56
C GLN A 27 4.34 8.52 14.54
N SER A 28 4.61 7.99 15.74
CA SER A 28 5.74 8.44 16.56
C SER A 28 7.09 8.03 15.94
N PHE A 29 7.15 7.99 14.61
CA PHE A 29 8.26 7.53 13.79
C PHE A 29 8.47 8.47 12.61
N CYS A 30 8.36 9.78 12.83
CA CYS A 30 8.78 10.80 11.85
C CYS A 30 8.98 12.15 12.56
N HIS A 31 10.07 12.24 13.31
CA HIS A 31 10.85 13.45 13.40
C HIS A 31 12.33 13.06 13.47
N PHE A 32 13.18 13.95 12.97
CA PHE A 32 14.66 13.94 12.96
C PHE A 32 15.32 13.43 11.67
N GLY A 33 16.02 14.37 11.02
CA GLY A 33 16.76 14.16 9.78
C GLY A 33 18.18 13.60 9.97
N THR A 34 18.76 13.30 8.80
CA THR A 34 20.18 13.00 8.47
C THR A 34 20.80 11.67 8.93
N ASN A 35 21.35 10.95 7.95
CA ASN A 35 22.36 9.87 7.82
C ASN A 35 22.59 8.78 8.91
N SER A 36 22.19 8.97 10.17
CA SER A 36 22.18 7.91 11.21
C SER A 36 20.79 7.34 11.46
N PHE A 37 19.75 7.95 10.88
CA PHE A 37 18.36 7.51 11.02
C PHE A 37 18.03 6.26 10.22
N THR A 38 18.63 6.07 9.03
CA THR A 38 18.33 4.92 8.18
C THR A 38 18.69 3.60 8.86
N GLN A 39 19.84 3.53 9.52
CA GLN A 39 20.25 2.37 10.33
C GLN A 39 19.22 2.07 11.44
N LEU A 40 18.78 3.09 12.18
CA LEU A 40 17.81 2.93 13.27
C LEU A 40 16.41 2.56 12.77
N LEU A 41 16.01 3.10 11.62
CA LEU A 41 14.77 2.78 10.94
C LEU A 41 14.80 1.35 10.38
N LEU A 42 15.94 0.92 9.83
CA LEU A 42 16.17 -0.44 9.38
C LEU A 42 16.03 -1.42 10.55
N GLU A 43 16.78 -1.20 11.62
CA GLU A 43 16.74 -2.04 12.82
C GLU A 43 15.34 -2.07 13.46
N SER A 44 14.65 -0.92 13.54
CA SER A 44 13.29 -0.87 14.08
C SER A 44 12.27 -1.58 13.18
N SER A 45 12.42 -1.44 11.86
CA SER A 45 11.57 -2.10 10.88
C SER A 45 11.76 -3.62 10.90
N GLU A 46 13.00 -4.09 10.97
CA GLU A 46 13.33 -5.51 11.09
C GLU A 46 12.75 -6.10 12.37
N ILE A 47 12.86 -5.39 13.50
CA ILE A 47 12.27 -5.84 14.76
C ILE A 47 10.74 -5.90 14.66
N ALA A 48 10.10 -4.84 14.15
CA ALA A 48 8.65 -4.76 14.03
C ALA A 48 8.09 -5.80 13.04
N CYS A 49 8.86 -6.13 12.00
CA CYS A 49 8.45 -7.03 10.92
C CYS A 49 9.00 -8.46 11.07
N LYS A 50 9.76 -8.76 12.14
CA LYS A 50 10.25 -10.13 12.41
C LYS A 50 9.10 -11.10 12.71
N SER A 51 8.08 -10.63 13.41
CA SER A 51 6.88 -11.41 13.66
C SER A 51 5.93 -11.28 12.47
N GLN A 52 5.45 -12.42 11.96
CA GLN A 52 4.45 -12.46 10.90
C GLN A 52 3.22 -13.27 11.34
N THR A 53 2.05 -12.83 10.92
CA THR A 53 0.75 -13.45 11.18
C THR A 53 0.18 -14.02 9.88
N GLU A 54 -0.34 -15.24 9.94
CA GLU A 54 -1.06 -15.85 8.82
C GLU A 54 -2.39 -15.12 8.60
N VAL A 55 -2.68 -14.79 7.35
CA VAL A 55 -3.90 -14.09 6.98
C VAL A 55 -4.78 -14.99 6.12
N ASN A 56 -6.10 -14.85 6.29
CA ASN A 56 -7.08 -15.75 5.67
C ASN A 56 -7.02 -15.80 4.14
N ILE A 57 -6.50 -14.75 3.50
CA ILE A 57 -6.40 -14.67 2.05
C ILE A 57 -5.18 -15.41 1.49
N GLY A 58 -4.29 -15.89 2.35
CA GLY A 58 -3.06 -16.59 1.97
C GLY A 58 -1.80 -15.85 2.40
N GLY A 59 -0.81 -16.65 2.81
CA GLY A 59 0.51 -16.15 3.18
C GLY A 59 0.55 -15.51 4.57
N LYS A 60 1.61 -14.74 4.77
CA LYS A 60 1.94 -14.13 6.06
C LYS A 60 2.21 -12.65 5.88
N VAL A 61 1.71 -11.84 6.79
CA VAL A 61 1.87 -10.38 6.82
C VAL A 61 2.57 -9.99 8.12
N ALA A 62 3.34 -8.90 8.12
CA ALA A 62 3.94 -8.41 9.36
C ALA A 62 2.87 -8.24 10.44
N THR A 63 3.09 -8.84 11.62
CA THR A 63 2.13 -8.78 12.74
C THR A 63 1.79 -7.35 13.13
N TYR A 64 2.77 -6.45 13.01
CA TYR A 64 2.58 -5.02 13.21
C TYR A 64 1.46 -4.41 12.35
N PHE A 65 1.42 -4.75 11.05
CA PHE A 65 0.37 -4.22 10.16
C PHE A 65 -0.99 -4.86 10.47
N THR A 66 -1.03 -6.16 10.74
CA THR A 66 -2.29 -6.86 11.06
C THR A 66 -2.91 -6.36 12.36
N GLU A 67 -2.11 -6.11 13.40
CA GLU A 67 -2.62 -5.59 14.68
C GLU A 67 -3.25 -4.19 14.55
N ILE A 68 -2.59 -3.30 13.80
CA ILE A 68 -3.14 -1.97 13.54
C ILE A 68 -4.41 -2.09 12.70
N TYR A 69 -4.39 -2.92 11.67
CA TYR A 69 -5.54 -3.13 10.80
C TYR A 69 -6.76 -3.68 11.57
N GLU A 70 -6.57 -4.64 12.49
CA GLU A 70 -7.64 -5.15 13.34
C GLU A 70 -8.20 -4.08 14.29
N GLN A 71 -7.38 -3.15 14.79
CA GLN A 71 -7.87 -1.98 15.53
C GLN A 71 -8.75 -1.09 14.64
N LEU A 72 -8.34 -0.83 13.39
CA LEU A 72 -9.14 -0.02 12.46
C LEU A 72 -10.48 -0.70 12.12
N LYS A 73 -10.46 -2.03 11.98
CA LYS A 73 -11.67 -2.83 11.79
C LYS A 73 -12.61 -2.73 12.98
N ALA A 74 -12.08 -2.80 14.20
CA ALA A 74 -12.85 -2.63 15.43
C ALA A 74 -13.47 -1.22 15.55
N GLU A 75 -12.80 -0.20 15.00
CA GLU A 75 -13.36 1.17 14.88
C GLU A 75 -14.47 1.27 13.80
N GLY A 76 -14.70 0.22 13.00
CA GLY A 76 -15.82 0.11 12.07
C GLY A 76 -15.54 0.63 10.67
N ILE A 77 -14.28 0.89 10.30
CA ILE A 77 -13.93 1.48 8.99
C ILE A 77 -14.36 0.59 7.82
N ILE A 78 -14.10 -0.72 7.91
CA ILE A 78 -14.46 -1.69 6.87
C ILE A 78 -15.98 -1.85 6.78
N THR A 79 -16.68 -1.87 7.91
CA THR A 79 -18.14 -1.90 7.96
C THR A 79 -18.75 -0.69 7.27
N CYS A 80 -18.18 0.51 7.49
CA CYS A 80 -18.61 1.74 6.83
C CYS A 80 -18.49 1.62 5.30
N VAL A 81 -17.34 1.16 4.80
CA VAL A 81 -17.09 0.99 3.37
C VAL A 81 -18.02 -0.07 2.76
N ILE A 82 -18.21 -1.20 3.42
CA ILE A 82 -19.15 -2.26 2.99
C ILE A 82 -20.59 -1.71 2.86
N ASN A 83 -21.02 -0.88 3.80
CA ASN A 83 -22.35 -0.27 3.71
C ASN A 83 -22.48 0.69 2.52
N LEU A 84 -21.41 1.43 2.20
CA LEU A 84 -21.39 2.31 1.04
C LEU A 84 -21.38 1.53 -0.28
N ILE A 85 -20.63 0.43 -0.37
CA ILE A 85 -20.65 -0.47 -1.55
C ILE A 85 -22.08 -0.98 -1.82
N LYS A 86 -22.83 -1.31 -0.77
CA LYS A 86 -24.23 -1.76 -0.90
C LYS A 86 -25.19 -0.67 -1.38
N ILE A 87 -24.90 0.60 -1.05
CA ILE A 87 -25.71 1.75 -1.46
C ILE A 87 -25.36 2.18 -2.89
N TYR A 88 -24.07 2.15 -3.23
CA TYR A 88 -23.49 2.64 -4.48
C TYR A 88 -22.94 1.46 -5.31
N THR A 89 -23.83 0.60 -5.79
CA THR A 89 -23.45 -0.67 -6.45
C THR A 89 -22.68 -0.49 -7.76
N ASP A 90 -22.85 0.65 -8.42
CA ASP A 90 -22.24 0.95 -9.73
C ASP A 90 -20.92 1.73 -9.60
N TYR A 91 -20.50 2.05 -8.37
CA TYR A 91 -19.32 2.87 -8.12
C TYR A 91 -18.04 2.04 -8.11
N LYS A 92 -16.94 2.65 -8.56
CA LYS A 92 -15.61 2.07 -8.35
C LYS A 92 -15.09 2.44 -6.98
N LEU A 93 -14.43 1.50 -6.32
CA LEU A 93 -13.83 1.70 -5.01
C LEU A 93 -12.33 1.94 -5.18
N TRP A 94 -11.89 3.16 -4.90
CA TRP A 94 -10.48 3.50 -4.75
C TRP A 94 -10.04 3.32 -3.32
N ILE A 95 -8.94 2.62 -3.12
CA ILE A 95 -8.32 2.40 -1.82
C ILE A 95 -6.90 2.90 -1.93
N THR A 96 -6.54 3.87 -1.10
CA THR A 96 -5.20 4.46 -1.12
C THR A 96 -4.66 4.73 0.26
N GLY A 97 -3.34 4.81 0.35
CA GLY A 97 -2.62 5.12 1.57
C GLY A 97 -1.16 5.43 1.26
N HIS A 98 -0.57 6.27 2.11
CA HIS A 98 0.82 6.70 2.02
C HIS A 98 1.64 6.05 3.14
N SER A 99 2.87 5.62 2.82
CA SER A 99 3.80 4.99 3.76
C SER A 99 3.13 3.78 4.45
N LEU A 100 3.08 3.78 5.79
CA LEU A 100 2.36 2.79 6.59
C LEU A 100 0.89 2.62 6.17
N GLY A 101 0.24 3.72 5.78
CA GLY A 101 -1.13 3.70 5.26
C GLY A 101 -1.28 2.86 3.99
N GLY A 102 -0.23 2.76 3.17
CA GLY A 102 -0.21 1.90 1.98
C GLY A 102 -0.29 0.40 2.33
N ALA A 103 0.44 -0.02 3.36
CA ALA A 103 0.35 -1.41 3.86
C ALA A 103 -1.08 -1.72 4.36
N LEU A 104 -1.68 -0.81 5.13
CA LEU A 104 -3.05 -0.97 5.63
C LEU A 104 -4.09 -0.92 4.50
N ALA A 105 -3.87 -0.07 3.49
CA ALA A 105 -4.69 0.01 2.29
C ALA A 105 -4.68 -1.32 1.52
N SER A 106 -3.52 -1.97 1.43
CA SER A 106 -3.42 -3.29 0.79
C SER A 106 -4.21 -4.37 1.55
N LEU A 107 -4.15 -4.38 2.88
CA LEU A 107 -4.96 -5.29 3.72
C LEU A 107 -6.46 -5.05 3.55
N ALA A 108 -6.88 -3.79 3.57
CA ALA A 108 -8.27 -3.41 3.36
C ALA A 108 -8.79 -3.82 1.98
N ALA A 109 -8.00 -3.57 0.93
CA ALA A 109 -8.36 -3.93 -0.43
C ALA A 109 -8.51 -5.45 -0.59
N ALA A 110 -7.61 -6.22 0.02
CA ALA A 110 -7.63 -7.66 -0.04
C ALA A 110 -8.84 -8.27 0.68
N GLU A 111 -9.19 -7.75 1.87
CA GLU A 111 -10.38 -8.19 2.61
C GLU A 111 -11.67 -7.85 1.85
N ILE A 112 -11.78 -6.64 1.31
CA ILE A 112 -12.96 -6.20 0.55
C ILE A 112 -13.11 -7.02 -0.73
N ALA A 113 -12.03 -7.24 -1.48
CA ALA A 113 -12.05 -8.05 -2.69
C ALA A 113 -12.43 -9.51 -2.40
N SER A 114 -11.87 -10.10 -1.33
CA SER A 114 -12.16 -11.48 -0.93
C SER A 114 -13.59 -11.68 -0.42
N SER A 115 -14.25 -10.61 0.03
CA SER A 115 -15.66 -10.68 0.48
C SER A 115 -16.65 -11.00 -0.65
N GLY A 116 -16.27 -10.77 -1.91
CA GLY A 116 -17.14 -10.94 -3.07
C GLY A 116 -18.28 -9.91 -3.17
N LEU A 117 -18.30 -8.88 -2.31
CA LEU A 117 -19.35 -7.85 -2.29
C LEU A 117 -19.26 -6.86 -3.46
N ILE A 118 -18.08 -6.71 -4.04
CA ILE A 118 -17.79 -5.86 -5.20
C ILE A 118 -16.88 -6.65 -6.15
N ASN A 119 -17.09 -6.50 -7.46
CA ASN A 119 -16.24 -7.15 -8.45
C ASN A 119 -14.81 -6.58 -8.37
N ALA A 120 -13.79 -7.44 -8.40
CA ALA A 120 -12.38 -7.03 -8.35
C ALA A 120 -12.01 -5.99 -9.45
N GLN A 121 -12.68 -6.00 -10.60
CA GLN A 121 -12.49 -4.99 -11.65
C GLN A 121 -12.89 -3.57 -11.23
N ASN A 122 -13.75 -3.45 -10.22
CA ASN A 122 -14.21 -2.17 -9.69
C ASN A 122 -13.42 -1.71 -8.47
N ILE A 123 -12.44 -2.49 -8.00
CA ILE A 123 -11.54 -2.11 -6.91
C ILE A 123 -10.25 -1.60 -7.52
N LYS A 124 -9.78 -0.46 -7.03
CA LYS A 124 -8.54 0.18 -7.44
C LYS A 124 -7.68 0.46 -6.23
N LEU A 125 -6.61 -0.31 -6.06
CA LEU A 125 -5.61 -0.09 -5.03
C LEU A 125 -4.47 0.75 -5.63
N LEU A 126 -4.21 1.89 -4.99
CA LEU A 126 -3.11 2.78 -5.35
C LEU A 126 -2.40 3.19 -4.06
N THR A 127 -1.16 2.80 -3.87
CA THR A 127 -0.39 3.17 -2.66
C THR A 127 0.79 4.04 -3.00
N LEU A 128 1.22 4.87 -2.05
CA LEU A 128 2.33 5.82 -2.22
C LEU A 128 3.42 5.49 -1.19
N GLY A 129 4.62 5.14 -1.63
CA GLY A 129 5.73 4.83 -0.72
C GLY A 129 5.46 3.64 0.22
N GLN A 130 4.75 2.62 -0.27
CA GLN A 130 4.35 1.47 0.56
C GLN A 130 5.56 0.57 0.89
N PRO A 131 5.78 0.19 2.16
CA PRO A 131 6.76 -0.84 2.53
C PRO A 131 6.28 -2.26 2.16
N ARG A 132 7.21 -3.20 1.98
CA ARG A 132 6.89 -4.64 1.83
C ARG A 132 6.01 -5.09 3.00
N THR A 133 4.85 -5.64 2.69
CA THR A 133 3.78 -5.86 3.68
C THR A 133 3.72 -7.29 4.16
N GLY A 134 4.03 -8.26 3.30
CA GLY A 134 3.98 -9.67 3.62
C GLY A 134 4.94 -10.49 2.78
N ASN A 135 4.87 -11.81 2.95
CA ASN A 135 5.74 -12.74 2.26
C ASN A 135 5.33 -12.98 0.79
N TRP A 136 6.12 -13.76 0.05
CA TRP A 136 5.82 -14.11 -1.34
C TRP A 136 4.43 -14.72 -1.54
N VAL A 137 3.94 -15.53 -0.59
CA VAL A 137 2.60 -16.14 -0.69
C VAL A 137 1.52 -15.06 -0.57
N TRP A 138 1.72 -14.08 0.31
CA TRP A 138 0.85 -12.91 0.43
C TRP A 138 0.87 -12.07 -0.86
N ALA A 139 2.05 -11.81 -1.41
CA ALA A 139 2.20 -11.07 -2.66
C ALA A 139 1.45 -11.75 -3.82
N ALA A 140 1.66 -13.06 -3.99
CA ALA A 140 0.97 -13.85 -5.01
C ALA A 140 -0.56 -13.88 -4.79
N ALA A 141 -1.02 -13.96 -3.54
CA ALA A 141 -2.46 -13.89 -3.22
C ALA A 141 -3.07 -12.53 -3.59
N MET A 142 -2.35 -11.43 -3.33
CA MET A 142 -2.77 -10.08 -3.71
C MET A 142 -2.95 -9.96 -5.22
N ASP A 143 -2.02 -10.48 -6.01
CA ASP A 143 -2.09 -10.43 -7.47
C ASP A 143 -3.25 -11.26 -8.04
N GLN A 144 -3.60 -12.37 -7.39
CA GLN A 144 -4.75 -13.17 -7.77
C GLN A 144 -6.09 -12.51 -7.41
N ILE A 145 -6.15 -11.86 -6.25
CA ILE A 145 -7.38 -11.24 -5.72
C ILE A 145 -7.66 -9.88 -6.40
N LEU A 146 -6.61 -9.14 -6.74
CA LEU A 146 -6.68 -7.82 -7.40
C LEU A 146 -5.90 -7.81 -8.72
N PRO A 147 -6.31 -8.61 -9.74
CA PRO A 147 -5.51 -8.80 -10.95
C PRO A 147 -5.54 -7.61 -11.93
N TYR A 148 -6.33 -6.57 -11.65
CA TYR A 148 -6.55 -5.46 -12.58
C TYR A 148 -5.86 -4.16 -12.17
N TYR A 149 -5.97 -3.77 -10.89
CA TYR A 149 -5.58 -2.44 -10.43
C TYR A 149 -4.97 -2.50 -9.02
N ASN A 150 -3.69 -2.85 -8.92
CA ASN A 150 -2.92 -2.91 -7.68
C ASN A 150 -1.56 -2.18 -7.79
N TYR A 151 -1.60 -0.85 -7.94
CA TYR A 151 -0.40 -0.05 -8.21
C TYR A 151 0.27 0.44 -6.94
N ARG A 152 1.60 0.28 -6.87
CA ARG A 152 2.46 0.99 -5.92
C ARG A 152 3.21 2.10 -6.63
N VAL A 153 3.08 3.32 -6.13
CA VAL A 153 3.85 4.46 -6.62
C VAL A 153 5.06 4.66 -5.72
N VAL A 154 6.23 4.75 -6.33
CA VAL A 154 7.52 4.89 -5.65
C VAL A 154 8.20 6.17 -6.12
N ASN A 155 8.65 6.98 -5.18
CA ASN A 155 9.35 8.21 -5.48
C ASN A 155 10.87 7.99 -5.38
N HIS A 156 11.57 8.11 -6.52
CA HIS A 156 13.02 8.17 -6.66
C HIS A 156 13.79 7.28 -5.68
N ARG A 157 14.33 7.85 -4.60
CA ARG A 157 15.15 7.19 -3.56
C ARG A 157 14.38 7.00 -2.24
N ASP A 158 13.11 6.67 -2.32
CA ASP A 158 12.32 6.36 -1.12
C ASP A 158 12.76 5.02 -0.51
N VAL A 159 13.54 5.10 0.57
CA VAL A 159 14.04 3.93 1.30
C VAL A 159 12.92 3.10 1.94
N ILE A 160 11.75 3.69 2.23
CA ILE A 160 10.66 3.01 2.94
C ILE A 160 10.12 1.84 2.13
N VAL A 161 10.08 1.97 0.81
CA VAL A 161 9.58 0.93 -0.09
C VAL A 161 10.43 -0.33 -0.04
N HIS A 162 11.72 -0.20 0.25
CA HIS A 162 12.65 -1.31 0.35
C HIS A 162 12.68 -1.97 1.73
N LEU A 163 11.77 -1.61 2.64
CA LEU A 163 11.63 -2.21 3.96
C LEU A 163 10.37 -3.08 4.07
N PRO A 164 10.41 -4.23 4.77
CA PRO A 164 11.62 -4.95 5.17
C PRO A 164 12.43 -5.41 3.95
N MET A 165 13.74 -5.66 4.12
CA MET A 165 14.62 -6.05 3.00
C MET A 165 14.15 -7.34 2.32
N ARG A 166 14.42 -7.49 1.01
CA ARG A 166 14.00 -8.62 0.17
C ARG A 166 14.36 -10.01 0.74
N PHE A 167 15.51 -10.13 1.40
CA PHE A 167 15.97 -11.40 2.00
C PHE A 167 15.59 -11.58 3.47
N PHE A 168 14.92 -10.60 4.08
CA PHE A 168 14.47 -10.67 5.46
C PHE A 168 13.12 -11.40 5.50
N GLU A 169 13.05 -12.54 6.18
CA GLU A 169 11.80 -13.28 6.47
C GLU A 169 10.86 -13.54 5.26
N GLY A 170 11.41 -13.53 4.05
CA GLY A 170 10.69 -13.79 2.79
C GLY A 170 9.72 -12.69 2.35
N TYR A 171 9.89 -11.44 2.83
CA TYR A 171 9.07 -10.30 2.41
C TYR A 171 9.20 -10.02 0.91
N HIS A 172 8.06 -9.82 0.26
CA HIS A 172 7.99 -9.55 -1.18
C HIS A 172 6.90 -8.51 -1.46
N HIS A 173 7.13 -7.68 -2.47
CA HIS A 173 6.08 -6.80 -2.97
C HIS A 173 5.12 -7.56 -3.89
N TYR A 174 3.85 -7.16 -3.96
CA TYR A 174 2.95 -7.66 -5.00
C TYR A 174 3.26 -6.97 -6.35
N ASN A 175 2.49 -7.14 -7.41
CA ASN A 175 2.93 -6.80 -8.77
C ASN A 175 3.37 -5.33 -9.05
N THR A 176 2.49 -4.45 -9.51
CA THR A 176 2.94 -3.33 -10.36
C THR A 176 3.53 -2.16 -9.58
N GLU A 177 4.82 -1.88 -9.81
CA GLU A 177 5.52 -0.67 -9.39
C GLU A 177 5.40 0.42 -10.47
N ILE A 178 5.09 1.64 -10.05
CA ILE A 178 5.16 2.86 -10.86
C ILE A 178 6.24 3.74 -10.23
N TRP A 179 7.42 3.76 -10.83
CA TRP A 179 8.58 4.44 -10.28
C TRP A 179 8.83 5.77 -10.98
N TYR A 180 8.87 6.84 -10.19
CA TYR A 180 9.26 8.17 -10.64
C TYR A 180 10.72 8.40 -10.31
N ASN A 181 11.59 8.24 -11.31
CA ASN A 181 13.03 8.32 -11.12
C ASN A 181 13.56 9.76 -10.95
N ASN A 182 12.70 10.78 -11.10
CA ASN A 182 13.08 12.19 -11.06
C ASN A 182 12.65 12.95 -9.79
N GLY A 183 12.04 12.29 -8.80
CA GLY A 183 11.74 12.94 -7.51
C GLY A 183 10.34 13.55 -7.39
N MET A 184 9.55 13.55 -8.47
CA MET A 184 8.23 14.22 -8.56
C MET A 184 8.27 15.69 -8.12
N ASP A 185 9.39 16.37 -8.36
CA ASP A 185 9.59 17.77 -7.99
C ASP A 185 8.93 18.75 -8.96
N GLY A 186 8.39 18.24 -10.07
CA GLY A 186 7.90 19.02 -11.18
C GLY A 186 9.07 19.71 -11.86
N ASN A 187 9.41 19.30 -13.07
CA ASN A 187 10.44 19.99 -13.84
C ASN A 187 10.14 21.50 -13.85
N GLU A 188 11.11 22.34 -13.47
CA GLU A 188 10.99 23.81 -13.53
C GLU A 188 10.59 24.31 -14.93
N ASP A 189 10.76 23.44 -15.94
CA ASP A 189 10.49 23.64 -17.37
C ASP A 189 9.06 23.28 -17.82
N GLY A 190 8.22 22.75 -16.93
CA GLY A 190 6.81 22.42 -17.22
C GLY A 190 6.59 21.12 -18.02
N GLU A 191 7.61 20.27 -18.15
CA GLU A 191 7.46 18.90 -18.67
C GLU A 191 6.90 17.96 -17.60
N GLU A 192 5.96 17.09 -18.01
CA GLU A 192 5.37 16.07 -17.13
C GLU A 192 6.46 15.14 -16.57
N ASP A 193 6.35 14.79 -15.28
CA ASP A 193 7.27 13.85 -14.65
C ASP A 193 7.16 12.48 -15.32
N THR A 194 8.28 11.96 -15.81
CA THR A 194 8.33 10.65 -16.44
C THR A 194 8.33 9.53 -15.40
N PHE A 195 7.59 8.46 -15.66
CA PHE A 195 7.55 7.28 -14.80
C PHE A 195 7.90 6.01 -15.58
N ILE A 196 8.39 5.01 -14.86
CA ILE A 196 8.67 3.66 -15.34
C ILE A 196 7.66 2.71 -14.70
N VAL A 197 7.07 1.82 -15.49
CA VAL A 197 6.16 0.78 -15.00
C VAL A 197 6.90 -0.54 -14.97
N CYS A 198 6.93 -1.17 -13.80
CA CYS A 198 7.68 -2.38 -13.50
C CYS A 198 6.70 -3.45 -13.02
N ASN A 199 6.86 -4.66 -13.52
CA ASN A 199 6.01 -5.78 -13.12
C ASN A 199 6.83 -6.72 -12.24
N ASP A 200 6.61 -6.66 -10.93
CA ASP A 200 7.34 -7.46 -9.94
C ASP A 200 6.77 -8.90 -9.81
N MET A 201 6.19 -9.46 -10.88
CA MET A 201 5.46 -10.75 -10.83
C MET A 201 6.39 -11.94 -10.50
N ASP A 202 7.62 -11.92 -10.98
CA ASP A 202 8.57 -13.03 -10.81
C ASP A 202 9.59 -12.71 -9.70
N GLU A 203 10.10 -11.48 -9.68
CA GLU A 203 11.01 -10.91 -8.68
C GLU A 203 10.85 -9.39 -8.64
N ASP A 204 11.08 -8.75 -7.49
CA ASP A 204 11.26 -7.29 -7.36
C ASP A 204 12.21 -6.78 -8.48
N ASP A 205 11.72 -5.93 -9.40
CA ASP A 205 12.43 -5.57 -10.64
C ASP A 205 13.66 -4.70 -10.34
N ASP A 206 14.84 -5.26 -10.64
CA ASP A 206 16.14 -4.62 -10.51
C ASP A 206 16.37 -3.49 -11.52
N ASN A 207 15.46 -3.27 -12.47
CA ASN A 207 15.49 -2.15 -13.41
C ASN A 207 14.74 -0.90 -12.90
N CYS A 208 14.12 -0.99 -11.72
CA CYS A 208 13.30 0.08 -11.14
C CYS A 208 13.88 0.64 -9.85
N SER A 209 13.08 1.00 -8.84
CA SER A 209 13.62 1.65 -7.63
C SER A 209 14.68 0.80 -6.92
N ASN A 210 14.60 -0.53 -7.03
CA ASN A 210 15.61 -1.44 -6.48
C ASN A 210 17.00 -1.24 -7.10
N SER A 211 17.10 -0.77 -8.36
CA SER A 211 18.37 -0.49 -9.04
C SER A 211 19.27 0.50 -8.27
N LEU A 212 18.67 1.34 -7.43
CA LEU A 212 19.39 2.36 -6.66
C LEU A 212 19.93 1.86 -5.31
N TRP A 213 19.57 0.63 -4.90
CA TRP A 213 19.84 0.10 -3.56
C TRP A 213 20.51 -1.29 -3.54
N GLN A 214 21.10 -1.71 -4.68
CA GLN A 214 21.90 -2.94 -4.82
C GLN A 214 23.30 -2.83 -4.20
#